data_AF-A0A0Q7EKE3-F1
#
_entry.id   AF-A0A0Q7EKE3-F1
#
_cell.length_a   1.000
_cell.length_b   1.000
_cell.length_c   1.000
_cell.angle_alpha   90.00
_cell.angle_beta   90.00
_cell.angle_gamma   90.00
#
_symmetry.space_group_name_H-M   'P 1'
#
loop_
_entity.id
_entity.type
_entity.pdbx_description
1 polymer ?
#
loop_
_entity_poly.entity_id
_entity_poly.type
_entity_poly.pdbx_seq_one_letter_code
_entity_poly.pdbx_strand_id
1 'polypeptide(L)'
;MSTFISAVQALTTGISIMDAIQILLGAVLALAMLLLFKPLLRGIARALLLVVKPKLTKEERLQRRLMKDAMMLNRMLNAMEDAPSHAAELRAMAARA
;
A
#
# COMPACT_ATOMS: atom_id res chain seq x y z
N MET A 1 12.86 -17.94 40.15
CA MET A 1 13.94 -17.42 39.27
C MET A 1 14.75 -18.55 38.61
N SER A 2 14.19 -19.75 38.36
CA SER A 2 14.96 -20.91 37.87
C SER A 2 14.33 -21.67 36.69
N THR A 3 13.06 -21.43 36.36
CA THR A 3 12.33 -22.16 35.32
C THR A 3 12.76 -21.78 33.90
N PHE A 4 13.05 -20.49 33.65
CA PHE A 4 13.54 -20.04 32.36
C PHE A 4 14.94 -20.57 32.05
N ILE A 5 15.84 -20.56 33.04
CA ILE A 5 17.20 -21.06 32.88
C ILE A 5 17.18 -22.58 32.68
N SER A 6 16.34 -23.32 33.43
CA SER A 6 16.22 -24.77 33.23
C SER A 6 15.56 -25.14 31.89
N ALA A 7 14.59 -24.34 31.40
CA ALA A 7 13.97 -24.57 30.10
C ALA A 7 14.94 -24.32 28.95
N VAL A 8 15.76 -23.27 29.04
CA VAL A 8 16.82 -22.98 28.05
C VAL A 8 17.90 -24.05 28.10
N GLN A 9 18.29 -24.51 29.30
CA GLN A 9 19.30 -25.56 29.45
C GLN A 9 18.81 -26.93 28.96
N ALA A 10 17.56 -27.29 29.22
CA ALA A 10 16.94 -28.50 28.66
C ALA A 10 16.87 -28.48 27.13
N LEU A 11 16.67 -27.30 26.55
CA LEU A 11 16.67 -27.11 25.09
C LEU A 11 18.07 -27.23 24.49
N THR A 12 19.14 -26.87 25.22
CA THR A 12 20.51 -26.87 24.68
C THR A 12 21.29 -28.15 24.95
N THR A 13 21.03 -28.88 26.04
CA THR A 13 21.84 -30.05 26.43
C THR A 13 21.29 -31.40 25.97
N GLY A 14 20.09 -31.44 25.39
CA GLY A 14 19.38 -32.70 25.06
C GLY A 14 19.23 -33.00 23.57
N ILE A 15 19.72 -32.16 22.65
CA ILE A 15 19.48 -32.33 21.22
C ILE A 15 20.36 -33.46 20.68
N SER A 16 19.76 -34.61 20.42
CA SER A 16 20.40 -35.69 19.69
C SER A 16 20.58 -35.30 18.22
N ILE A 17 21.56 -35.91 17.53
CA ILE A 17 21.78 -35.68 16.08
C ILE A 17 20.49 -35.95 15.29
N MET A 18 19.71 -36.93 15.73
CA MET A 18 18.40 -37.25 15.15
C MET A 18 17.42 -36.08 15.26
N ASP A 19 17.33 -35.45 16.43
CA ASP A 19 16.45 -34.31 16.66
C ASP A 19 16.89 -33.11 15.82
N ALA A 20 18.20 -32.89 15.70
CA ALA A 20 18.75 -31.83 14.85
C ALA A 20 18.37 -32.04 13.37
N ILE A 21 18.45 -33.28 12.86
CA ILE A 21 18.02 -33.61 11.50
C ILE A 21 16.52 -33.38 11.34
N GLN A 22 15.71 -33.80 12.32
CA GLN A 22 14.26 -33.66 12.25
C GLN A 22 13.81 -32.19 12.27
N ILE A 23 14.46 -31.35 13.07
CA ILE A 23 14.24 -29.91 13.10
C ILE A 23 14.64 -29.29 11.76
N LEU A 24 15.80 -29.66 11.21
CA LEU A 24 16.26 -29.17 9.92
C LEU A 24 15.28 -29.52 8.79
N LEU A 25 14.79 -30.76 8.78
CA LEU A 25 13.85 -31.25 7.78
C LEU A 25 12.50 -30.54 7.89
N GLY A 26 12.01 -30.32 9.11
CA GLY A 26 10.83 -29.49 9.38
C GLY A 26 11.00 -28.04 8.93
N ALA A 27 12.17 -27.44 9.18
CA ALA A 27 12.48 -26.08 8.74
C ALA A 27 12.51 -25.96 7.21
N VAL A 28 13.11 -26.93 6.52
CA VAL A 28 13.12 -27.00 5.05
C VAL A 28 11.71 -27.15 4.49
N LEU A 29 10.88 -28.02 5.09
CA LEU A 29 9.48 -28.20 4.68
C LEU A 29 8.68 -26.90 4.85
N ALA A 30 8.84 -26.21 5.99
CA ALA A 30 8.18 -24.94 6.25
C ALA A 30 8.62 -23.86 5.25
N LEU A 31 9.92 -23.79 4.94
CA LEU A 31 10.45 -22.86 3.94
C LEU A 31 9.92 -23.19 2.54
N ALA A 32 9.86 -24.46 2.18
CA ALA A 32 9.30 -24.93 0.92
C ALA A 32 7.82 -24.56 0.79
N MET A 33 7.01 -24.74 1.84
CA MET A 33 5.63 -24.24 1.86
C MET A 33 5.59 -22.72 1.71
N LEU A 34 6.38 -21.95 2.45
CA LEU A 34 6.41 -20.50 2.32
C LEU A 34 6.77 -20.04 0.89
N LEU A 35 7.68 -20.75 0.21
CA LEU A 35 8.05 -20.47 -1.17
C LEU A 35 6.94 -20.88 -2.16
N LEU A 36 6.30 -22.03 -1.93
CA LEU A 36 5.18 -22.52 -2.73
C LEU A 36 3.97 -21.57 -2.65
N PHE A 37 3.66 -21.08 -1.44
CA PHE A 37 2.58 -20.13 -1.17
C PHE A 37 3.02 -18.67 -1.27
N LYS A 38 4.26 -18.38 -1.64
CA LYS A 38 4.77 -17.02 -1.91
C LYS A 38 3.87 -16.19 -2.84
N PRO A 39 3.33 -16.72 -3.96
CA PRO A 39 2.39 -15.96 -4.78
C PRO A 39 1.10 -15.61 -4.02
N LEU A 40 0.60 -16.51 -3.18
CA LEU A 40 -0.59 -16.30 -2.36
C LEU A 40 -0.36 -15.22 -1.30
N LEU A 41 0.76 -15.30 -0.58
CA LEU A 41 1.18 -14.32 0.43
C LEU A 41 1.37 -12.93 -0.19
N ARG A 42 1.95 -12.84 -1.40
CA ARG A 42 2.04 -11.58 -2.14
C ARG A 42 0.67 -11.02 -2.52
N GLY A 43 -0.27 -11.87 -2.91
CA GLY A 43 -1.65 -11.47 -3.20
C GLY A 43 -2.33 -10.86 -1.97
N ILE A 44 -2.25 -11.56 -0.83
CA ILE A 44 -2.81 -11.10 0.45
C ILE A 44 -2.14 -9.79 0.90
N ALA A 45 -0.82 -9.69 0.82
CA ALA A 45 -0.09 -8.46 1.18
C ALA A 45 -0.52 -7.27 0.31
N ARG A 46 -0.74 -7.48 -1.00
CA ARG A 46 -1.25 -6.43 -1.90
C ARG A 46 -2.68 -6.03 -1.56
N ALA A 47 -3.54 -6.99 -1.23
CA ALA A 47 -4.92 -6.72 -0.81
C ALA A 47 -4.95 -5.90 0.50
N LEU A 48 -4.17 -6.31 1.50
CA LEU A 48 -4.00 -5.54 2.75
C LEU A 48 -3.46 -4.14 2.49
N LEU A 49 -2.48 -3.99 1.59
CA LEU A 49 -1.96 -2.68 1.19
C LEU A 49 -3.05 -1.79 0.56
N LEU A 50 -3.95 -2.35 -0.24
CA LEU A 50 -5.06 -1.61 -0.82
C LEU A 50 -6.12 -1.24 0.23
N VAL A 51 -6.29 -2.04 1.30
CA VAL A 51 -7.16 -1.68 2.43
C VAL A 51 -6.58 -0.52 3.24
N VAL A 52 -5.27 -0.55 3.53
CA VAL A 52 -4.61 0.50 4.33
C VAL A 52 -4.39 1.79 3.53
N LYS A 53 -3.96 1.65 2.27
CA LYS A 53 -3.76 2.76 1.34
C LYS A 53 -4.48 2.47 0.03
N PRO A 54 -5.79 2.77 -0.06
CA PRO A 54 -6.53 2.62 -1.29
C PRO A 54 -5.84 3.46 -2.38
N LYS A 55 -5.38 2.78 -3.43
CA LYS A 55 -4.82 3.46 -4.60
C LYS A 55 -6.00 4.07 -5.36
N LEU A 56 -6.01 5.39 -5.48
CA LEU A 56 -6.98 6.10 -6.34
C LEU A 56 -6.99 5.46 -7.73
N THR A 57 -8.17 5.09 -8.19
CA THR A 57 -8.38 4.49 -9.51
C THR A 57 -7.96 5.48 -10.60
N LYS A 58 -7.73 4.99 -11.83
CA LYS A 58 -7.34 5.87 -12.94
C LYS A 58 -8.40 6.95 -13.20
N GLU A 59 -9.67 6.59 -13.07
CA GLU A 59 -10.81 7.49 -13.22
C GLU A 59 -10.86 8.53 -12.10
N GLU A 60 -10.71 8.12 -10.84
CA GLU A 60 -10.66 9.05 -9.70
C GLU A 60 -9.50 10.04 -9.81
N ARG A 61 -8.35 9.61 -10.33
CA ARG A 61 -7.21 10.51 -10.58
C ARG A 61 -7.50 11.52 -11.69
N LEU A 62 -8.20 11.10 -12.74
CA LEU A 62 -8.59 11.97 -13.84
C LEU A 62 -9.61 13.00 -13.35
N GLN A 63 -10.64 12.57 -12.62
CA GLN A 63 -11.62 13.47 -12.02
C GLN A 63 -10.98 14.47 -11.05
N ARG A 64 -10.01 14.04 -10.21
CA ARG A 64 -9.25 14.97 -9.37
C ARG A 64 -8.46 16.02 -10.14
N ARG A 65 -7.94 15.69 -11.34
CA ARG A 65 -7.28 16.67 -12.20
C ARG A 65 -8.30 17.66 -12.75
N LEU A 66 -9.38 17.16 -13.33
CA LEU A 66 -10.47 17.99 -13.85
C LEU A 66 -11.06 18.94 -12.78
N MET A 67 -11.28 18.45 -11.55
CA MET A 67 -11.77 19.29 -10.46
C MET A 67 -10.77 20.40 -10.09
N LYS A 68 -9.46 20.11 -10.11
CA LYS A 68 -8.43 21.13 -9.86
C LYS A 68 -8.41 22.18 -10.96
N ASP A 69 -8.52 21.76 -12.22
CA ASP A 69 -8.52 22.66 -13.37
C ASP A 69 -9.77 23.57 -13.33
N ALA A 70 -10.95 23.00 -13.05
CA ALA A 70 -12.18 23.76 -12.87
C ALA A 70 -12.12 24.73 -11.68
N MET A 71 -11.51 24.31 -10.56
CA MET A 71 -11.33 25.18 -9.39
C MET A 71 -10.36 26.35 -9.69
N MET A 72 -9.28 26.08 -10.44
CA MET A 72 -8.33 27.10 -10.87
C MET A 72 -8.98 28.12 -11.81
N LEU A 73 -9.79 27.66 -12.78
CA LEU A 73 -10.56 28.53 -13.66
C LEU A 73 -11.54 29.41 -12.86
N ASN A 74 -12.31 28.83 -11.94
CA ASN A 74 -13.22 29.59 -11.08
C ASN A 74 -12.48 30.65 -10.25
N ARG A 75 -11.28 30.32 -9.75
CA ARG A 75 -10.44 31.30 -9.03
C ARG A 75 -9.97 32.43 -9.94
N MET A 76 -9.61 32.15 -11.19
CA MET A 76 -9.23 33.19 -12.16
C MET A 76 -10.40 34.11 -12.49
N LEU A 77 -11.60 33.55 -12.69
CA LEU A 77 -12.80 34.34 -12.94
C LEU A 77 -13.10 35.29 -11.78
N ASN A 78 -13.04 34.81 -10.54
CA ASN A 78 -13.29 35.64 -9.36
C ASN A 78 -12.15 36.64 -9.08
N ALA A 79 -10.91 36.34 -9.47
CA ALA A 79 -9.80 37.30 -9.37
C ALA A 79 -9.88 38.43 -10.42
N MET A 80 -10.60 38.21 -11.52
CA MET A 80 -10.78 39.18 -12.62
C MET A 80 -12.10 39.94 -12.53
N GLU A 81 -12.81 39.85 -11.41
CA GLU A 81 -14.12 40.49 -11.22
C GLU A 81 -14.06 42.03 -11.33
N ASP A 82 -12.88 42.63 -11.09
CA ASP A 82 -12.59 44.07 -11.29
C ASP A 82 -12.52 44.48 -12.78
N ALA A 83 -12.41 43.50 -13.70
CA ALA A 83 -12.37 43.71 -15.15
C ALA A 83 -13.36 42.74 -15.86
N PRO A 84 -14.66 43.08 -15.91
CA PRO A 84 -15.72 42.17 -16.38
C PRO A 84 -15.55 41.67 -17.82
N SER A 85 -14.81 42.39 -18.67
CA SER A 85 -14.46 41.94 -20.02
C SER A 85 -13.51 40.73 -20.01
N HIS A 86 -12.52 40.69 -19.12
CA HIS A 86 -11.54 39.60 -19.04
C HIS A 86 -12.16 38.34 -18.42
N ALA A 87 -13.06 38.48 -17.45
CA ALA A 87 -13.86 37.38 -16.92
C ALA A 87 -14.80 36.78 -17.98
N ALA A 88 -15.38 37.62 -18.85
CA ALA A 88 -16.20 37.16 -19.98
C ALA A 88 -15.38 36.41 -21.04
N GLU A 89 -14.17 36.89 -21.36
CA GLU A 89 -13.25 36.20 -22.29
C GLU A 89 -12.80 34.83 -21.76
N LEU A 90 -12.48 34.71 -20.47
CA LEU A 90 -12.15 33.43 -19.85
C LEU A 90 -13.34 32.45 -19.84
N ARG A 91 -14.56 32.93 -19.57
CA ARG A 91 -15.77 32.08 -19.71
C ARG A 91 -15.99 31.63 -21.15
N ALA A 92 -15.73 32.51 -22.12
CA ALA A 92 -15.85 32.16 -23.54
C ALA A 92 -14.79 31.13 -23.97
N MET A 93 -13.55 31.23 -23.49
CA MET A 93 -12.53 30.21 -23.73
C MET A 93 -12.89 28.87 -23.07
N ALA A 94 -13.39 28.88 -21.84
CA ALA A 94 -13.80 27.68 -21.13
C ALA A 94 -15.01 26.97 -21.76
N ALA A 95 -15.93 27.72 -22.35
CA ALA A 95 -17.08 27.16 -23.06
C ALA A 95 -16.73 26.54 -24.44
N ARG A 96 -15.51 26.81 -24.94
CA ARG A 96 -15.06 26.38 -26.27
C ARG A 96 -14.09 25.19 -26.25
N ALA A 97 -13.58 24.84 -25.08
CA ALA A 97 -12.71 23.67 -24.84
C ALA A 97 -13.56 22.46 -24.42
#